data_AF-A0A0A1WDE9-F1
#
_entry.id   AF-A0A0A1WDE9-F1
#
_cell.length_a   1.000
_cell.length_b   1.000
_cell.length_c   1.000
_cell.angle_alpha   90.00
_cell.angle_beta   90.00
_cell.angle_gamma   90.00
#
_symmetry.space_group_name_H-M   'P 1'
#
loop_
_entity.id
_entity.type
_entity.pdbx_description
1 polymer ?
#
loop_
_entity_poly.entity_id
_entity_poly.type
_entity_poly.pdbx_seq_one_letter_code
_entity_poly.pdbx_strand_id
1 'polypeptide(L)'
;MTRAHSHRLRIIVAALILFGLSVIVFAPGFVQYDSVGQYAQALTGQYDDWHPPIMARLWSLFVTHGAAPMLVLQLAGWWLGLGALAAAIVDRRPRGALLVLAVGLVPPWLGWQVAILKDAQMTGATLGAVGIIGWWRLRGQAVPRGAWAAAGLLLAYAALVRANAIFAIAPLVALLVTERWPRRIALTVALTLATLAVAPFINHRLLGAADSGVARTQALYDLAGIAVRVPYDPRLGLSPAEVADIRAKHCVKPFFWDPLGEPARCGARLQRFETTPPGRIYAKLAPAILHHPLAYAEQRLAHVNSTWRFRVPARWINAAPPQGSEPNDCHLGQPGRTALAWQKMAGDWVDVPIMWPVVWLVLAAGGLAVTRGDGFAGALFGSALGLEASFLVISVASDFRYHLWPIVACALGLIIAKPWRGDRRIVWATGAVLAVVLILGGIARATLPPPPQSYAAMLI
;
A
#
# COMPACT_ATOMS: atom_id res chain seq x y z
N MET A 1 27.26 -31.99 -9.92
CA MET A 1 26.27 -30.87 -9.86
C MET A 1 26.43 -30.02 -11.11
N THR A 2 25.39 -29.86 -11.93
CA THR A 2 25.48 -29.03 -13.15
C THR A 2 25.59 -27.54 -12.81
N ARG A 3 26.32 -26.77 -13.63
CA ARG A 3 26.61 -25.33 -13.40
C ARG A 3 25.36 -24.50 -13.05
N ALA A 4 24.20 -24.82 -13.63
CA ALA A 4 22.91 -24.19 -13.34
C ALA A 4 22.43 -24.39 -11.88
N HIS A 5 22.59 -25.59 -11.32
CA HIS A 5 22.25 -25.85 -9.91
C HIS A 5 23.13 -25.03 -8.96
N SER A 6 24.40 -24.79 -9.34
CA SER A 6 25.32 -23.96 -8.55
C SER A 6 24.89 -22.49 -8.50
N HIS A 7 24.44 -21.91 -9.62
CA HIS A 7 24.00 -20.51 -9.65
C HIS A 7 22.73 -20.27 -8.84
N ARG A 8 21.74 -21.16 -8.94
CA ARG A 8 20.51 -21.07 -8.14
C ARG A 8 20.78 -21.17 -6.65
N LEU A 9 21.61 -22.14 -6.24
CA LEU A 9 21.98 -22.30 -4.83
C LEU A 9 22.63 -21.03 -4.28
N ARG A 10 23.55 -20.40 -5.04
CA ARG A 10 24.16 -19.13 -4.64
C ARG A 10 23.14 -18.01 -4.43
N ILE A 11 22.14 -17.90 -5.30
CA ILE A 11 21.06 -16.90 -5.15
C ILE A 11 20.20 -17.19 -3.92
N ILE A 12 19.86 -18.46 -3.68
CA ILE A 12 19.08 -18.85 -2.50
C ILE A 12 19.86 -18.53 -1.22
N VAL A 13 21.15 -18.91 -1.16
CA VAL A 13 22.02 -18.59 -0.02
C VAL A 13 22.15 -17.09 0.17
N ALA A 14 22.34 -16.32 -0.90
CA ALA A 14 22.39 -14.86 -0.82
C ALA A 14 21.09 -14.28 -0.26
N ALA A 15 19.91 -14.74 -0.72
CA ALA A 15 18.62 -14.30 -0.21
C ALA A 15 18.42 -14.65 1.27
N LEU A 16 18.87 -15.84 1.72
CA LEU A 16 18.81 -16.24 3.12
C LEU A 16 19.76 -15.43 4.01
N ILE A 17 20.96 -15.10 3.52
CA ILE A 17 21.89 -14.20 4.20
C ILE A 17 21.27 -12.81 4.33
N LEU A 18 20.72 -12.25 3.25
CA LEU A 18 20.05 -10.94 3.26
C LEU A 18 18.85 -10.93 4.20
N PHE A 19 18.07 -12.00 4.25
CA PHE A 19 17.01 -12.20 5.23
C PHE A 19 17.53 -12.17 6.66
N GLY A 20 18.52 -13.00 6.99
CA GLY A 20 19.12 -13.07 8.32
C GLY A 20 19.73 -11.72 8.75
N LEU A 21 20.50 -11.08 7.87
CA LEU A 21 21.07 -9.76 8.12
C LEU A 21 19.99 -8.70 8.33
N SER A 22 18.91 -8.72 7.56
CA SER A 22 17.79 -7.77 7.75
C SER A 22 17.12 -7.99 9.12
N VAL A 23 16.87 -9.24 9.51
CA VAL A 23 16.31 -9.52 10.84
C VAL A 23 17.25 -9.05 11.95
N ILE A 24 18.54 -9.36 11.86
CA ILE A 24 19.56 -8.97 12.86
C ILE A 24 19.66 -7.44 12.98
N VAL A 25 19.69 -6.73 11.86
CA VAL A 25 19.85 -5.27 11.86
C VAL A 25 18.58 -4.59 12.38
N PHE A 26 17.40 -5.03 11.91
CA PHE A 26 16.16 -4.31 12.12
C PHE A 26 15.32 -4.80 13.30
N ALA A 27 15.66 -5.91 13.96
CA ALA A 27 14.93 -6.38 15.15
C ALA A 27 14.92 -5.32 16.28
N PRO A 28 13.79 -5.16 17.01
CA PRO A 28 12.52 -5.91 16.87
C PRO A 28 11.59 -5.38 15.77
N GLY A 29 12.00 -4.34 15.04
CA GLY A 29 11.21 -3.63 14.02
C GLY A 29 10.81 -2.22 14.50
N PHE A 30 10.49 -1.33 13.56
CA PHE A 30 9.96 0.00 13.90
C PHE A 30 8.45 -0.09 14.06
N VAL A 31 7.94 0.01 15.29
CA VAL A 31 6.49 -0.02 15.54
C VAL A 31 5.90 1.38 15.36
N GLN A 32 4.69 1.48 14.84
CA GLN A 32 4.02 2.76 14.59
C GLN A 32 2.70 2.80 15.36
N TYR A 33 2.02 3.94 15.37
CA TYR A 33 0.72 4.12 16.01
C TYR A 33 -0.26 2.96 15.74
N ASP A 34 -0.47 2.61 14.47
CA ASP A 34 -1.33 1.48 14.07
C ASP A 34 -0.89 0.15 14.71
N SER A 35 0.42 -0.10 14.78
CA SER A 35 1.00 -1.35 15.29
C SER A 35 0.88 -1.45 16.80
N VAL A 36 1.03 -0.33 17.50
CA VAL A 36 0.85 -0.25 18.96
C VAL A 36 -0.59 -0.59 19.29
N GLY A 37 -1.56 -0.01 18.57
CA GLY A 37 -2.97 -0.36 18.70
C GLY A 37 -3.25 -1.85 18.43
N GLN A 38 -2.75 -2.39 17.31
CA GLN A 38 -2.92 -3.82 16.99
C GLN A 38 -2.26 -4.75 18.02
N TYR A 39 -1.12 -4.37 18.59
CA TYR A 39 -0.46 -5.16 19.63
C TYR A 39 -1.22 -5.09 20.96
N ALA A 40 -1.78 -3.93 21.33
CA ALA A 40 -2.67 -3.81 22.48
C ALA A 40 -3.94 -4.69 22.34
N GLN A 41 -4.52 -4.75 21.14
CA GLN A 41 -5.61 -5.68 20.85
C GLN A 41 -5.16 -7.15 20.95
N ALA A 42 -3.93 -7.47 20.50
CA ALA A 42 -3.37 -8.81 20.63
C ALA A 42 -3.14 -9.23 22.10
N LEU A 43 -2.76 -8.29 22.97
CA LEU A 43 -2.59 -8.50 24.42
C LEU A 43 -3.92 -8.71 25.14
N THR A 44 -4.92 -7.88 24.85
CA THR A 44 -6.22 -7.88 25.54
C THR A 44 -7.21 -8.90 24.98
N GLY A 45 -7.01 -9.33 23.73
CA GLY A 45 -7.97 -10.13 22.98
C GLY A 45 -9.23 -9.37 22.58
N GLN A 46 -9.27 -8.04 22.81
CA GLN A 46 -10.36 -7.18 22.40
C GLN A 46 -10.00 -6.55 21.05
N TYR A 47 -10.71 -6.96 20.00
CA TYR A 47 -10.46 -6.50 18.64
C TYR A 47 -11.54 -5.50 18.21
N ASP A 48 -11.15 -4.53 17.39
CA ASP A 48 -12.06 -3.68 16.63
C ASP A 48 -11.76 -3.79 15.13
N ASP A 49 -12.58 -3.14 14.31
CA ASP A 49 -12.45 -3.14 12.85
C ASP A 49 -11.73 -1.90 12.28
N TRP A 50 -11.21 -1.01 13.14
CA TRP A 50 -10.46 0.18 12.69
C TRP A 50 -9.29 -0.25 11.81
N HIS A 51 -8.66 -1.34 12.22
CA HIS A 51 -7.78 -2.13 11.39
C HIS A 51 -8.34 -3.55 11.31
N PRO A 52 -8.28 -4.22 10.15
CA PRO A 52 -8.67 -5.61 10.09
C PRO A 52 -7.89 -6.46 11.14
N PRO A 53 -8.60 -7.25 11.97
CA PRO A 53 -8.04 -7.83 13.18
C PRO A 53 -7.12 -9.03 12.91
N ILE A 54 -7.04 -9.54 11.67
CA ILE A 54 -6.28 -10.75 11.37
C ILE A 54 -4.78 -10.64 11.73
N MET A 55 -4.18 -9.46 11.56
CA MET A 55 -2.78 -9.24 11.92
C MET A 55 -2.60 -9.26 13.44
N ALA A 56 -3.48 -8.57 14.19
CA ALA A 56 -3.48 -8.60 15.65
C ALA A 56 -3.72 -10.02 16.18
N ARG A 57 -4.64 -10.78 15.57
CA ARG A 57 -4.91 -12.18 15.92
C ARG A 57 -3.73 -13.10 15.62
N LEU A 58 -3.03 -12.90 14.51
CA LEU A 58 -1.80 -13.64 14.22
C LEU A 58 -0.71 -13.28 15.24
N TRP A 59 -0.60 -11.99 15.59
CA TRP A 59 0.35 -11.50 16.57
C TRP A 59 0.06 -12.05 17.97
N SER A 60 -1.19 -12.28 18.35
CA SER A 60 -1.54 -12.84 19.66
C SER A 60 -0.91 -14.22 19.90
N LEU A 61 -0.59 -14.98 18.85
CA LEU A 61 0.11 -16.27 18.95
C LEU A 61 1.57 -16.13 19.40
N PHE A 62 2.15 -14.93 19.26
CA PHE A 62 3.56 -14.64 19.53
C PHE A 62 3.75 -13.44 20.45
N VAL A 63 2.69 -13.01 21.15
CA VAL A 63 2.66 -11.75 21.90
C VAL A 63 3.80 -11.63 22.92
N THR A 64 4.24 -12.75 23.51
CA THR A 64 5.37 -12.81 24.44
C THR A 64 6.72 -12.39 23.85
N HIS A 65 6.83 -12.27 22.52
CA HIS A 65 8.05 -11.92 21.81
C HIS A 65 8.05 -10.48 21.25
N GLY A 66 7.09 -9.64 21.67
CA GLY A 66 6.98 -8.26 21.21
C GLY A 66 6.77 -8.18 19.69
N ALA A 67 7.43 -7.22 19.02
CA ALA A 67 7.25 -6.97 17.58
C ALA A 67 8.06 -7.86 16.62
N ALA A 68 9.09 -8.53 17.12
CA ALA A 68 10.02 -9.30 16.30
C ALA A 68 9.34 -10.39 15.43
N PRO A 69 8.31 -11.14 15.89
CA PRO A 69 7.64 -12.13 15.04
C PRO A 69 7.02 -11.52 13.78
N MET A 70 6.40 -10.34 13.89
CA MET A 70 5.84 -9.66 12.72
C MET A 70 6.94 -9.22 11.76
N LEU A 71 8.05 -8.68 12.28
CA LEU A 71 9.22 -8.34 11.45
C LEU A 71 9.72 -9.56 10.66
N VAL A 72 9.87 -10.70 11.33
CA VAL A 72 10.34 -11.94 10.72
C VAL A 72 9.38 -12.40 9.62
N LEU A 73 8.07 -12.39 9.86
CA LEU A 73 7.08 -12.80 8.87
C LEU A 73 7.08 -11.92 7.62
N GLN A 74 7.10 -10.59 7.78
CA GLN A 74 7.12 -9.68 6.64
C GLN A 74 8.44 -9.76 5.86
N LEU A 75 9.58 -9.90 6.54
CA LEU A 75 10.89 -10.07 5.90
C LEU A 75 11.05 -11.45 5.24
N ALA A 76 10.42 -12.49 5.79
CA ALA A 76 10.42 -13.82 5.17
C ALA A 76 9.69 -13.77 3.83
N GLY A 77 8.49 -13.19 3.79
CA GLY A 77 7.77 -12.96 2.53
C GLY A 77 8.57 -12.11 1.54
N TRP A 78 9.23 -11.06 2.03
CA TRP A 78 10.09 -10.18 1.23
C TRP A 78 11.27 -10.92 0.58
N TRP A 79 12.16 -11.50 1.39
CA TRP A 79 13.41 -12.07 0.90
C TRP A 79 13.26 -13.43 0.27
N LEU A 80 12.37 -14.29 0.78
CA LEU A 80 12.10 -15.58 0.13
C LEU A 80 11.36 -15.38 -1.19
N GLY A 81 10.45 -14.41 -1.27
CA GLY A 81 9.78 -14.03 -2.51
C GLY A 81 10.76 -13.54 -3.58
N LEU A 82 11.61 -12.56 -3.25
CA LEU A 82 12.65 -12.04 -4.15
C LEU A 82 13.68 -13.13 -4.52
N GLY A 83 14.12 -13.92 -3.54
CA GLY A 83 15.06 -15.03 -3.74
C GLY A 83 14.52 -16.08 -4.71
N ALA A 84 13.24 -16.46 -4.56
CA ALA A 84 12.57 -17.40 -5.47
C ALA A 84 12.50 -16.84 -6.90
N LEU A 85 12.12 -15.57 -7.09
CA LEU A 85 12.10 -14.93 -8.40
C LEU A 85 13.49 -14.85 -9.04
N ALA A 86 14.49 -14.40 -8.26
CA ALA A 86 15.87 -14.28 -8.71
C ALA A 86 16.43 -15.65 -9.13
N ALA A 87 16.24 -16.68 -8.31
CA ALA A 87 16.73 -18.02 -8.59
C ALA A 87 15.97 -18.67 -9.76
N ALA A 88 14.72 -18.30 -10.03
CA ALA A 88 13.97 -18.78 -11.19
C ALA A 88 14.54 -18.28 -12.52
N ILE A 89 15.16 -17.08 -12.53
CA ILE A 89 15.66 -16.44 -13.76
C ILE A 89 17.19 -16.47 -13.90
N VAL A 90 17.95 -16.81 -12.85
CA VAL A 90 19.42 -16.64 -12.80
C VAL A 90 20.16 -17.36 -13.93
N ASP A 91 19.72 -18.56 -14.33
CA ASP A 91 20.42 -19.34 -15.36
C ASP A 91 20.33 -18.67 -16.74
N ARG A 92 19.23 -17.97 -17.02
CA ARG A 92 19.03 -17.26 -18.28
C ARG A 92 19.48 -15.81 -18.20
N ARG A 93 19.32 -15.18 -17.04
CA ARG A 93 19.52 -13.74 -16.84
C ARG A 93 20.15 -13.46 -15.48
N PRO A 94 21.46 -13.75 -15.29
CA PRO A 94 22.13 -13.60 -13.99
C PRO A 94 22.12 -12.15 -13.50
N ARG A 95 22.35 -11.17 -14.39
CA ARG A 95 22.23 -9.74 -14.05
C ARG A 95 20.80 -9.38 -13.62
N GLY A 96 19.78 -9.97 -14.25
CA GLY A 96 18.39 -9.77 -13.87
C GLY A 96 18.09 -10.33 -12.48
N ALA A 97 18.64 -11.50 -12.14
CA ALA A 97 18.52 -12.08 -10.80
C ALA A 97 19.16 -11.19 -9.73
N LEU A 98 20.34 -10.62 -10.01
CA LEU A 98 20.97 -9.65 -9.10
C LEU A 98 20.12 -8.38 -8.94
N LEU A 99 19.52 -7.87 -10.02
CA LEU A 99 18.60 -6.72 -9.94
C LEU A 99 17.34 -7.05 -9.12
N VAL A 100 16.80 -8.26 -9.22
CA VAL A 100 15.68 -8.70 -8.36
C VAL A 100 16.07 -8.67 -6.88
N LEU A 101 17.27 -9.15 -6.51
CA LEU A 101 17.73 -9.03 -5.12
C LEU A 101 18.00 -7.57 -4.72
N ALA A 102 18.52 -6.76 -5.65
CA ALA A 102 18.80 -5.34 -5.41
C ALA A 102 17.52 -4.52 -5.14
N VAL A 103 16.37 -4.90 -5.72
CA VAL A 103 15.05 -4.33 -5.33
C VAL A 103 14.83 -4.46 -3.82
N GLY A 104 15.24 -5.58 -3.23
CA GLY A 104 15.14 -5.83 -1.79
C GLY A 104 16.02 -4.93 -0.92
N LEU A 105 17.05 -4.31 -1.52
CA LEU A 105 18.06 -3.48 -0.85
C LEU A 105 17.89 -1.98 -1.10
N VAL A 106 16.92 -1.56 -1.92
CA VAL A 106 16.66 -0.12 -2.13
C VAL A 106 16.31 0.51 -0.78
N PRO A 107 17.11 1.47 -0.27
CA PRO A 107 17.02 1.90 1.13
C PRO A 107 15.63 2.26 1.62
N PRO A 108 14.87 3.14 0.95
CA PRO A 108 13.52 3.47 1.41
C PRO A 108 12.51 2.35 1.26
N TRP A 109 12.68 1.42 0.31
CA TRP A 109 11.73 0.30 0.17
C TRP A 109 11.91 -0.70 1.30
N LEU A 110 13.18 -1.07 1.60
CA LEU A 110 13.47 -1.90 2.76
C LEU A 110 13.11 -1.16 4.06
N GLY A 111 13.35 0.15 4.14
CA GLY A 111 13.04 0.99 5.30
C GLY A 111 11.55 1.01 5.65
N TRP A 112 10.67 1.04 4.65
CA TRP A 112 9.23 0.87 4.84
C TRP A 112 8.83 -0.59 5.09
N GLN A 113 9.54 -1.56 4.46
CA GLN A 113 9.29 -2.98 4.67
C GLN A 113 9.69 -3.48 6.07
N VAL A 114 10.55 -2.77 6.81
CA VAL A 114 10.95 -3.13 8.20
C VAL A 114 10.09 -2.42 9.25
N ALA A 115 9.26 -1.46 8.85
CA ALA A 115 8.24 -0.88 9.71
C ALA A 115 7.14 -1.94 9.94
N ILE A 116 6.76 -2.15 11.20
CA ILE A 116 5.80 -3.19 11.58
C ILE A 116 4.40 -2.69 11.28
N LEU A 117 3.96 -2.81 10.03
CA LEU A 117 2.72 -2.23 9.56
C LEU A 117 1.93 -3.27 8.77
N LYS A 118 0.61 -3.17 8.82
CA LYS A 118 -0.29 -3.94 7.95
C LYS A 118 0.07 -3.84 6.47
N ASP A 119 0.55 -2.67 6.02
CA ASP A 119 0.99 -2.47 4.62
C ASP A 119 2.26 -3.26 4.28
N ALA A 120 3.22 -3.34 5.21
CA ALA A 120 4.44 -4.13 5.07
C ALA A 120 4.15 -5.64 5.15
N GLN A 121 3.20 -6.05 6.01
CA GLN A 121 2.70 -7.42 6.09
C GLN A 121 1.99 -7.85 4.79
N MET A 122 1.10 -7.00 4.27
CA MET A 122 0.45 -7.22 2.98
C MET A 122 1.49 -7.35 1.86
N THR A 123 2.46 -6.45 1.81
CA THR A 123 3.52 -6.45 0.78
C THR A 123 4.36 -7.73 0.87
N GLY A 124 4.82 -8.11 2.07
CA GLY A 124 5.60 -9.32 2.29
C GLY A 124 4.83 -10.59 1.90
N ALA A 125 3.58 -10.73 2.32
CA ALA A 125 2.74 -11.88 1.98
C ALA A 125 2.46 -11.97 0.47
N THR A 126 2.13 -10.84 -0.17
CA THR A 126 1.88 -10.79 -1.61
C THR A 126 3.15 -11.11 -2.40
N LEU A 127 4.31 -10.60 -1.99
CA LEU A 127 5.60 -10.91 -2.61
C LEU A 127 6.01 -12.37 -2.44
N GLY A 128 5.74 -12.95 -1.27
CA GLY A 128 5.92 -14.39 -1.02
C GLY A 128 5.08 -15.24 -1.98
N ALA A 129 3.79 -14.93 -2.13
CA ALA A 129 2.89 -15.61 -3.06
C ALA A 129 3.37 -15.49 -4.52
N VAL A 130 3.76 -14.29 -4.93
CA VAL A 130 4.33 -14.03 -6.25
C VAL A 130 5.64 -14.78 -6.47
N GLY A 131 6.50 -14.87 -5.46
CA GLY A 131 7.72 -15.66 -5.51
C GLY A 131 7.46 -17.16 -5.69
N ILE A 132 6.50 -17.72 -4.95
CA ILE A 132 6.08 -19.12 -5.07
C ILE A 132 5.58 -19.42 -6.49
N ILE A 133 4.68 -18.59 -7.03
CA ILE A 133 4.13 -18.78 -8.38
C ILE A 133 5.21 -18.56 -9.44
N GLY A 134 6.00 -17.49 -9.29
CA GLY A 134 7.05 -17.09 -10.21
C GLY A 134 8.18 -18.11 -10.32
N TRP A 135 8.52 -18.80 -9.22
CA TRP A 135 9.48 -19.90 -9.21
C TRP A 135 9.18 -20.94 -10.30
N TRP A 136 7.92 -21.37 -10.41
CA TRP A 136 7.51 -22.35 -11.41
C TRP A 136 7.33 -21.70 -12.80
N ARG A 137 6.55 -20.62 -12.88
CA ARG A 137 6.16 -20.03 -14.17
C ARG A 137 7.34 -19.45 -14.95
N LEU A 138 8.28 -18.77 -14.29
CA LEU A 138 9.44 -18.18 -14.96
C LEU A 138 10.44 -19.24 -15.46
N ARG A 139 10.33 -20.47 -14.97
CA ARG A 139 11.08 -21.63 -15.48
C ARG A 139 10.33 -22.40 -16.58
N GLY A 140 9.14 -21.95 -16.97
CA GLY A 140 8.29 -22.62 -17.96
C GLY A 140 7.61 -23.88 -17.42
N GLN A 141 7.43 -23.99 -16.10
CA GLN A 141 6.83 -25.15 -15.45
C GLN A 141 5.41 -24.83 -14.96
N ALA A 142 4.54 -25.83 -14.98
CA ALA A 142 3.23 -25.74 -14.34
C ALA A 142 3.40 -25.56 -12.83
N VAL A 143 2.57 -24.71 -12.24
CA VAL A 143 2.56 -24.47 -10.79
C VAL A 143 1.81 -25.63 -10.11
N PRO A 144 2.44 -26.41 -9.21
CA PRO A 144 1.77 -27.50 -8.51
C PRO A 144 0.60 -27.03 -7.65
N ARG A 145 -0.39 -27.89 -7.40
CA ARG A 145 -1.57 -27.57 -6.56
C ARG A 145 -1.19 -27.07 -5.16
N GLY A 146 -0.19 -27.70 -4.52
CA GLY A 146 0.30 -27.26 -3.21
C GLY A 146 0.92 -25.85 -3.23
N ALA A 147 1.59 -25.47 -4.31
CA ALA A 147 2.14 -24.14 -4.49
C ALA A 147 1.03 -23.09 -4.69
N TRP A 148 -0.04 -23.44 -5.42
CA TRP A 148 -1.24 -22.60 -5.51
C TRP A 148 -1.94 -22.44 -4.17
N ALA A 149 -2.07 -23.51 -3.39
CA ALA A 149 -2.68 -23.45 -2.06
C ALA A 149 -1.87 -22.54 -1.11
N ALA A 150 -0.55 -22.69 -1.07
CA ALA A 150 0.33 -21.85 -0.26
C ALA A 150 0.27 -20.37 -0.70
N ALA A 151 0.33 -20.09 -2.01
CA ALA A 151 0.19 -18.73 -2.52
C ALA A 151 -1.20 -18.16 -2.22
N GLY A 152 -2.26 -18.97 -2.36
CA GLY A 152 -3.63 -18.59 -2.04
C GLY A 152 -3.82 -18.22 -0.58
N LEU A 153 -3.21 -18.98 0.34
CA LEU A 153 -3.24 -18.68 1.78
C LEU A 153 -2.56 -17.33 2.09
N LEU A 154 -1.39 -17.07 1.49
CA LEU A 154 -0.68 -15.79 1.65
C LEU A 154 -1.49 -14.61 1.09
N LEU A 155 -2.12 -14.78 -0.08
CA LEU A 155 -2.96 -13.75 -0.68
C LEU A 155 -4.25 -13.53 0.12
N ALA A 156 -4.86 -14.59 0.68
CA ALA A 156 -6.01 -14.47 1.57
C ALA A 156 -5.64 -13.71 2.85
N TYR A 157 -4.49 -14.02 3.46
CA TYR A 157 -3.96 -13.25 4.58
C TYR A 157 -3.75 -11.78 4.19
N ALA A 158 -3.09 -11.49 3.07
CA ALA A 158 -2.88 -10.11 2.60
C ALA A 158 -4.20 -9.35 2.40
N ALA A 159 -5.22 -10.00 1.81
CA ALA A 159 -6.57 -9.45 1.64
C ALA A 159 -7.27 -9.13 2.96
N LEU A 160 -7.06 -9.97 3.98
CA LEU A 160 -7.62 -9.77 5.31
C LEU A 160 -6.82 -8.75 6.14
N VAL A 161 -5.54 -8.54 5.88
CA VAL A 161 -4.70 -7.58 6.62
C VAL A 161 -5.04 -6.13 6.24
N ARG A 162 -5.42 -5.89 4.97
CA ARG A 162 -5.74 -4.55 4.46
C ARG A 162 -6.87 -4.61 3.45
N ALA A 163 -7.93 -3.82 3.67
CA ALA A 163 -9.10 -3.79 2.79
C ALA A 163 -8.75 -3.47 1.32
N ASN A 164 -7.82 -2.54 1.05
CA ASN A 164 -7.41 -2.21 -0.31
C ASN A 164 -6.58 -3.31 -1.01
N ALA A 165 -6.06 -4.29 -0.28
CA ALA A 165 -5.17 -5.31 -0.85
C ALA A 165 -5.84 -6.10 -1.99
N ILE A 166 -7.16 -6.29 -1.92
CA ILE A 166 -7.90 -7.00 -2.95
C ILE A 166 -7.77 -6.34 -4.34
N PHE A 167 -7.64 -5.02 -4.41
CA PHE A 167 -7.47 -4.32 -5.68
C PHE A 167 -6.09 -4.58 -6.31
N ALA A 168 -5.11 -5.02 -5.52
CA ALA A 168 -3.84 -5.55 -6.03
C ALA A 168 -3.97 -7.03 -6.44
N ILE A 169 -4.65 -7.82 -5.61
CA ILE A 169 -4.68 -9.30 -5.69
C ILE A 169 -5.60 -9.77 -6.81
N ALA A 170 -6.78 -9.18 -6.95
CA ALA A 170 -7.79 -9.60 -7.93
C ALA A 170 -7.30 -9.50 -9.39
N PRO A 171 -6.72 -8.38 -9.86
CA PRO A 171 -6.13 -8.31 -11.20
C PRO A 171 -4.88 -9.20 -11.33
N LEU A 172 -4.06 -9.33 -10.29
CA LEU A 172 -2.91 -10.23 -10.29
C LEU A 172 -3.33 -11.68 -10.59
N VAL A 173 -4.30 -12.21 -9.84
CA VAL A 173 -4.79 -13.58 -10.00
C VAL A 173 -5.46 -13.75 -11.36
N ALA A 174 -6.31 -12.81 -11.77
CA ALA A 174 -7.01 -12.85 -13.05
C ALA A 174 -6.02 -12.91 -14.24
N LEU A 175 -5.00 -12.05 -14.25
CA LEU A 175 -3.97 -12.01 -15.29
C LEU A 175 -3.08 -13.25 -15.29
N LEU A 176 -2.85 -13.88 -14.13
CA LEU A 176 -2.12 -15.14 -14.05
C LEU A 176 -2.94 -16.33 -14.55
N VAL A 177 -4.23 -16.40 -14.27
CA VAL A 177 -5.05 -17.60 -14.52
C VAL A 177 -5.65 -17.64 -15.93
N THR A 178 -5.88 -16.48 -16.57
CA THR A 178 -6.51 -16.45 -17.90
C THR A 178 -5.94 -15.38 -18.82
N GLU A 179 -5.89 -15.70 -20.11
CA GLU A 179 -5.44 -14.79 -21.17
C GLU A 179 -6.59 -13.99 -21.80
N ARG A 180 -7.85 -14.39 -21.56
CA ARG A 180 -9.02 -13.76 -22.17
C ARG A 180 -9.49 -12.56 -21.37
N TRP A 181 -9.46 -11.36 -21.97
CA TRP A 181 -9.87 -10.11 -21.32
C TRP A 181 -11.25 -10.13 -20.64
N PRO A 182 -12.34 -10.65 -21.25
CA PRO A 182 -13.63 -10.73 -20.56
C PRO A 182 -13.56 -11.56 -19.29
N ARG A 183 -12.80 -12.67 -19.30
CA ARG A 183 -12.59 -13.52 -18.13
C ARG A 183 -11.70 -12.85 -17.09
N ARG A 184 -10.69 -12.08 -17.52
CA ARG A 184 -9.84 -11.28 -16.62
C ARG A 184 -10.70 -10.31 -15.81
N ILE A 185 -11.53 -9.51 -16.50
CA ILE A 185 -12.44 -8.55 -15.88
C ILE A 185 -13.43 -9.26 -14.96
N ALA A 186 -14.10 -10.31 -15.45
CA ALA A 186 -15.08 -11.05 -14.65
C ALA A 186 -14.46 -11.64 -13.37
N LEU A 187 -13.27 -12.24 -13.45
CA LEU A 187 -12.56 -12.76 -12.28
C LEU A 187 -12.11 -11.66 -11.33
N THR A 188 -11.58 -10.54 -11.85
CA THR A 188 -11.21 -9.40 -11.01
C THR A 188 -12.42 -8.88 -10.23
N VAL A 189 -13.54 -8.62 -10.92
CA VAL A 189 -14.78 -8.15 -10.28
C VAL A 189 -15.32 -9.18 -9.29
N ALA A 190 -15.39 -10.46 -9.67
CA ALA A 190 -15.90 -11.52 -8.80
C ALA A 190 -15.07 -11.68 -7.53
N LEU A 191 -13.74 -11.69 -7.64
CA LEU A 191 -12.84 -11.77 -6.48
C LEU A 191 -12.98 -10.53 -5.59
N THR A 192 -13.04 -9.33 -6.18
CA THR A 192 -13.24 -8.10 -5.41
C THR A 192 -14.56 -8.12 -4.65
N LEU A 193 -15.68 -8.42 -5.32
CA LEU A 193 -17.00 -8.48 -4.66
C LEU A 193 -17.06 -9.58 -3.60
N ALA A 194 -16.50 -10.76 -3.87
CA ALA A 194 -16.45 -11.85 -2.91
C ALA A 194 -15.66 -11.47 -1.66
N THR A 195 -14.48 -10.84 -1.80
CA THR A 195 -13.70 -10.39 -0.65
C THR A 195 -14.40 -9.28 0.11
N LEU A 196 -15.00 -8.30 -0.57
CA LEU A 196 -15.74 -7.22 0.11
C LEU A 196 -16.96 -7.73 0.88
N ALA A 197 -17.60 -8.81 0.41
CA ALA A 197 -18.71 -9.46 1.13
C ALA A 197 -18.23 -10.33 2.30
N VAL A 198 -17.13 -11.08 2.12
CA VAL A 198 -16.67 -12.08 3.08
C VAL A 198 -15.79 -11.47 4.19
N ALA A 199 -14.99 -10.45 3.89
CA ALA A 199 -14.07 -9.87 4.87
C ALA A 199 -14.77 -9.30 6.12
N PRO A 200 -15.89 -8.54 6.02
CA PRO A 200 -16.63 -8.09 7.19
C PRO A 200 -17.18 -9.27 8.02
N PHE A 201 -17.65 -10.33 7.36
CA PHE A 201 -18.11 -11.53 8.05
C PHE A 201 -16.97 -12.18 8.85
N ILE A 202 -15.79 -12.34 8.26
CA ILE A 202 -14.62 -12.87 8.97
C ILE A 202 -14.25 -11.97 10.16
N ASN A 203 -14.17 -10.65 9.94
CA ASN A 203 -13.77 -9.70 10.98
C ASN A 203 -14.73 -9.71 12.17
N HIS A 204 -16.04 -9.60 11.93
CA HIS A 204 -17.02 -9.45 13.03
C HIS A 204 -17.52 -10.79 13.58
N ARG A 205 -17.67 -11.84 12.75
CA ARG A 205 -18.27 -13.11 13.17
C ARG A 205 -17.23 -14.15 13.57
N LEU A 206 -16.10 -14.23 12.88
CA LEU A 206 -15.06 -15.22 13.19
C LEU A 206 -14.01 -14.66 14.15
N LEU A 207 -13.65 -13.38 14.00
CA LEU A 207 -12.61 -12.73 14.80
C LEU A 207 -13.19 -11.84 15.92
N GLY A 208 -14.51 -11.66 15.97
CA GLY A 208 -15.19 -10.96 17.07
C GLY A 208 -14.89 -9.46 17.15
N ALA A 209 -14.49 -8.82 16.05
CA ALA A 209 -14.18 -7.40 16.06
C ALA A 209 -15.42 -6.52 16.31
N ALA A 210 -15.28 -5.58 17.23
CA ALA A 210 -16.25 -4.50 17.44
C ALA A 210 -16.24 -3.50 16.27
N ASP A 211 -17.37 -2.83 16.06
CA ASP A 211 -17.48 -1.72 15.08
C ASP A 211 -16.85 -0.46 15.67
N SER A 212 -15.71 -0.04 15.11
CA SER A 212 -15.01 1.20 15.45
C SER A 212 -15.66 2.42 14.82
N GLY A 213 -16.47 2.23 13.77
CA GLY A 213 -17.02 3.30 12.95
C GLY A 213 -16.23 3.70 11.73
N VAL A 214 -15.09 3.05 11.47
CA VAL A 214 -14.19 3.40 10.36
C VAL A 214 -14.89 3.42 8.99
N ALA A 215 -15.95 2.64 8.82
CA ALA A 215 -16.75 2.59 7.60
C ALA A 215 -17.40 3.94 7.23
N ARG A 216 -17.61 4.83 8.22
CA ARG A 216 -18.20 6.18 8.01
C ARG A 216 -17.21 7.17 7.42
N THR A 217 -15.93 6.97 7.69
CA THR A 217 -14.86 7.95 7.49
C THR A 217 -14.73 8.40 6.05
N GLN A 218 -14.76 7.46 5.10
CA GLN A 218 -14.66 7.77 3.67
C GLN A 218 -15.80 8.68 3.19
N ALA A 219 -17.05 8.32 3.52
CA ALA A 219 -18.20 9.09 3.05
C ALA A 219 -18.26 10.48 3.68
N LEU A 220 -17.92 10.60 4.97
CA LEU A 220 -17.85 11.89 5.65
C LEU A 220 -16.74 12.77 5.08
N TYR A 221 -15.57 12.19 4.80
CA TYR A 221 -14.44 12.90 4.19
C TYR A 221 -14.81 13.50 2.82
N ASP A 222 -15.46 12.72 1.96
CA ASP A 222 -15.87 13.18 0.64
C ASP A 222 -17.02 14.20 0.71
N LEU A 223 -18.02 14.00 1.60
CA LEU A 223 -19.10 14.97 1.83
C LEU A 223 -18.58 16.32 2.34
N ALA A 224 -17.65 16.30 3.31
CA ALA A 224 -16.99 17.52 3.80
C ALA A 224 -16.19 18.19 2.68
N GLY A 225 -15.50 17.40 1.84
CA GLY A 225 -14.77 17.88 0.68
C GLY A 225 -15.65 18.59 -0.36
N ILE A 226 -16.86 18.09 -0.60
CA ILE A 226 -17.85 18.79 -1.43
C ILE A 226 -18.31 20.07 -0.72
N ALA A 227 -18.67 19.97 0.57
CA ALA A 227 -19.26 21.07 1.34
C ALA A 227 -18.35 22.32 1.44
N VAL A 228 -17.03 22.16 1.43
CA VAL A 228 -16.12 23.33 1.45
C VAL A 228 -15.98 24.04 0.09
N ARG A 229 -16.45 23.43 -1.01
CA ARG A 229 -16.27 23.92 -2.38
C ARG A 229 -17.53 24.47 -3.05
N VAL A 230 -18.69 24.33 -2.41
CA VAL A 230 -19.98 24.75 -2.99
C VAL A 230 -20.72 25.71 -2.06
N PRO A 231 -21.65 26.55 -2.54
CA PRO A 231 -22.60 27.22 -1.67
C PRO A 231 -23.30 26.22 -0.74
N TYR A 232 -23.75 26.67 0.44
CA TYR A 232 -24.39 25.76 1.39
C TYR A 232 -25.52 24.97 0.74
N ASP A 233 -25.43 23.64 0.80
CA ASP A 233 -26.44 22.72 0.27
C ASP A 233 -26.89 21.77 1.39
N PRO A 234 -28.16 21.86 1.86
CA PRO A 234 -28.68 21.00 2.92
C PRO A 234 -28.70 19.51 2.53
N ARG A 235 -28.65 19.17 1.24
CA ARG A 235 -28.64 17.77 0.75
C ARG A 235 -27.38 17.02 1.18
N LEU A 236 -26.26 17.73 1.40
CA LEU A 236 -25.01 17.16 1.90
C LEU A 236 -25.16 16.60 3.33
N GLY A 237 -26.21 17.00 4.04
CA GLY A 237 -26.50 16.51 5.38
C GLY A 237 -25.59 17.08 6.47
N LEU A 238 -24.87 18.16 6.17
CA LEU A 238 -24.12 18.99 7.11
C LEU A 238 -24.96 20.24 7.44
N SER A 239 -24.94 20.69 8.69
CA SER A 239 -25.59 21.93 9.10
C SER A 239 -24.78 23.15 8.64
N PRO A 240 -25.38 24.35 8.56
CA PRO A 240 -24.64 25.57 8.21
C PRO A 240 -23.48 25.84 9.17
N ALA A 241 -23.67 25.58 10.47
CA ALA A 241 -22.64 25.76 11.49
C ALA A 241 -21.47 24.78 11.33
N GLU A 242 -21.75 23.51 11.00
CA GLU A 242 -20.71 22.52 10.71
C GLU A 242 -19.88 22.93 9.48
N VAL A 243 -20.53 23.34 8.40
CA VAL A 243 -19.83 23.79 7.18
C VAL A 243 -18.99 25.03 7.45
N ALA A 244 -19.52 26.00 8.21
CA ALA A 244 -18.78 27.19 8.60
C ALA A 244 -17.53 26.84 9.42
N ASP A 245 -17.64 25.93 10.39
CA ASP A 245 -16.52 25.50 11.24
C ASP A 245 -15.45 24.74 10.44
N ILE A 246 -15.86 23.81 9.57
CA ILE A 246 -14.95 23.06 8.69
C ILE A 246 -14.14 24.02 7.81
N ARG A 247 -14.77 25.05 7.25
CA ARG A 247 -14.10 26.07 6.44
C ARG A 247 -13.17 26.93 7.27
N ALA A 248 -13.64 27.48 8.39
CA ALA A 248 -12.86 28.37 9.25
C ALA A 248 -11.59 27.68 9.78
N LYS A 249 -11.69 26.40 10.12
CA LYS A 249 -10.58 25.60 10.65
C LYS A 249 -9.79 24.82 9.59
N HIS A 250 -10.16 24.95 8.31
CA HIS A 250 -9.51 24.24 7.21
C HIS A 250 -9.41 22.72 7.41
N CYS A 251 -10.46 22.09 7.94
CA CYS A 251 -10.41 20.67 8.35
C CYS A 251 -10.37 19.67 7.19
N VAL A 252 -10.75 20.07 5.97
CA VAL A 252 -10.57 19.23 4.78
C VAL A 252 -9.14 19.39 4.27
N LYS A 253 -8.31 18.38 4.51
CA LYS A 253 -6.93 18.34 4.01
C LYS A 253 -6.81 17.25 2.93
N PRO A 254 -6.05 17.48 1.84
CA PRO A 254 -5.73 16.43 0.88
C PRO A 254 -4.93 15.28 1.49
N PHE A 255 -4.13 15.54 2.52
CA PHE A 255 -3.24 14.55 3.10
C PHE A 255 -3.99 13.42 3.83
N PHE A 256 -4.93 13.77 4.70
CA PHE A 256 -5.74 12.83 5.50
C PHE A 256 -7.06 13.42 5.99
N TRP A 257 -7.93 12.58 6.57
CA TRP A 257 -9.23 12.97 7.12
C TRP A 257 -9.18 13.42 8.58
N ASP A 258 -8.10 13.12 9.32
CA ASP A 258 -7.99 13.24 10.77
C ASP A 258 -8.52 14.58 11.36
N PRO A 259 -8.32 15.77 10.77
CA PRO A 259 -8.85 17.01 11.33
C PRO A 259 -10.39 17.06 11.43
N LEU A 260 -11.10 16.22 10.65
CA LEU A 260 -12.55 16.07 10.74
C LEU A 260 -12.98 15.19 11.93
N GLY A 261 -12.14 14.23 12.34
CA GLY A 261 -12.40 13.34 13.47
C GLY A 261 -11.80 13.82 14.79
N GLU A 262 -10.73 14.60 14.75
CA GLU A 262 -10.00 15.08 15.91
C GLU A 262 -10.84 16.08 16.73
N PRO A 263 -11.18 15.76 18.01
CA PRO A 263 -11.97 16.64 18.87
C PRO A 263 -11.39 18.05 19.02
N ALA A 264 -10.06 18.17 19.06
CA ALA A 264 -9.37 19.45 19.13
C ALA A 264 -9.53 20.32 17.87
N ARG A 265 -10.11 19.78 16.78
CA ARG A 265 -10.31 20.45 15.49
C ARG A 265 -11.79 20.52 15.13
N CYS A 266 -12.27 19.71 14.19
CA CYS A 266 -13.67 19.68 13.78
C CYS A 266 -14.46 18.49 14.38
N GLY A 267 -13.80 17.54 15.05
CA GLY A 267 -14.43 16.32 15.59
C GLY A 267 -15.61 16.62 16.51
N ALA A 268 -15.47 17.57 17.43
CA ALA A 268 -16.52 17.92 18.38
C ALA A 268 -17.84 18.38 17.70
N ARG A 269 -17.75 19.07 16.56
CA ARG A 269 -18.93 19.50 15.78
C ARG A 269 -19.52 18.38 14.94
N LEU A 270 -18.70 17.39 14.57
CA LEU A 270 -19.09 16.26 13.73
C LEU A 270 -19.42 15.00 14.53
N GLN A 271 -19.39 15.04 15.86
CA GLN A 271 -19.61 13.91 16.75
C GLN A 271 -20.92 13.16 16.49
N ARG A 272 -21.99 13.84 16.04
CA ARG A 272 -23.25 13.18 15.67
C ARG A 272 -23.11 12.12 14.56
N PHE A 273 -22.07 12.23 13.73
CA PHE A 273 -21.79 11.24 12.70
C PHE A 273 -21.20 9.95 13.30
N GLU A 274 -20.67 9.98 14.52
CA GLU A 274 -20.17 8.79 15.21
C GLU A 274 -21.28 7.76 15.50
N THR A 275 -22.50 8.22 15.74
CA THR A 275 -23.65 7.32 15.97
C THR A 275 -24.52 7.14 14.72
N THR A 276 -24.17 7.77 13.61
CA THR A 276 -24.94 7.67 12.36
C THR A 276 -24.55 6.39 11.60
N PRO A 277 -25.50 5.52 11.24
CA PRO A 277 -25.20 4.32 10.44
C PRO A 277 -24.49 4.67 9.12
N PRO A 278 -23.40 3.98 8.74
CA PRO A 278 -22.64 4.28 7.52
C PRO A 278 -23.52 4.38 6.27
N GLY A 279 -24.48 3.47 6.11
CA GLY A 279 -25.42 3.46 4.97
C GLY A 279 -26.20 4.77 4.81
N ARG A 280 -26.54 5.45 5.92
CA ARG A 280 -27.22 6.76 5.86
C ARG A 280 -26.30 7.88 5.37
N ILE A 281 -25.00 7.80 5.65
CA ILE A 281 -24.01 8.77 5.17
C ILE A 281 -23.74 8.53 3.67
N TYR A 282 -23.53 7.27 3.27
CA TYR A 282 -23.37 6.91 1.85
C TYR A 282 -24.61 7.24 0.99
N ALA A 283 -25.81 7.08 1.54
CA ALA A 283 -27.05 7.48 0.86
C ALA A 283 -27.11 8.98 0.53
N LYS A 284 -26.36 9.82 1.27
CA LYS A 284 -26.20 11.26 0.95
C LYS A 284 -25.07 11.54 -0.03
N LEU A 285 -24.01 10.73 0.01
CA LEU A 285 -22.85 10.93 -0.85
C LEU A 285 -23.20 10.74 -2.33
N ALA A 286 -23.94 9.69 -2.69
CA ALA A 286 -24.29 9.44 -4.09
C ALA A 286 -25.03 10.62 -4.77
N PRO A 287 -26.15 11.17 -4.22
CA PRO A 287 -26.79 12.34 -4.79
C PRO A 287 -25.92 13.60 -4.71
N ALA A 288 -25.09 13.75 -3.67
CA ALA A 288 -24.15 14.87 -3.58
C ALA A 288 -23.15 14.88 -4.74
N ILE A 289 -22.61 13.71 -5.14
CA ILE A 289 -21.71 13.58 -6.29
C ILE A 289 -22.43 13.95 -7.59
N LEU A 290 -23.68 13.50 -7.77
CA LEU A 290 -24.46 13.80 -8.97
C LEU A 290 -24.79 15.29 -9.11
N HIS A 291 -25.04 15.98 -8.00
CA HIS A 291 -25.33 17.41 -8.00
C HIS A 291 -24.08 18.29 -8.06
N HIS A 292 -22.96 17.83 -7.48
CA HIS A 292 -21.71 18.59 -7.38
C HIS A 292 -20.50 17.80 -7.92
N PRO A 293 -20.53 17.33 -9.19
CA PRO A 293 -19.52 16.42 -9.72
C PRO A 293 -18.12 17.05 -9.77
N LEU A 294 -18.04 18.35 -10.06
CA LEU A 294 -16.77 19.08 -10.11
C LEU A 294 -16.16 19.23 -8.71
N ALA A 295 -16.97 19.53 -7.69
CA ALA A 295 -16.48 19.65 -6.32
C ALA A 295 -15.98 18.31 -5.77
N TYR A 296 -16.68 17.22 -6.08
CA TYR A 296 -16.22 15.87 -5.75
C TYR A 296 -14.93 15.51 -6.49
N ALA A 297 -14.86 15.79 -7.79
CA ALA A 297 -13.66 15.55 -8.59
C ALA A 297 -12.46 16.33 -8.06
N GLU A 298 -12.63 17.60 -7.70
CA GLU A 298 -11.57 18.42 -7.13
C GLU A 298 -11.08 17.87 -5.78
N GLN A 299 -12.00 17.43 -4.91
CA GLN A 299 -11.64 16.75 -3.66
C GLN A 299 -10.81 15.49 -3.91
N ARG A 300 -11.27 14.59 -4.78
CA ARG A 300 -10.57 13.33 -5.07
C ARG A 300 -9.25 13.56 -5.78
N LEU A 301 -9.18 14.49 -6.74
CA LEU A 301 -7.94 14.81 -7.46
C LEU A 301 -6.90 15.48 -6.55
N ALA A 302 -7.32 16.32 -5.60
CA ALA A 302 -6.41 16.86 -4.59
C ALA A 302 -5.83 15.75 -3.70
N HIS A 303 -6.68 14.84 -3.21
CA HIS A 303 -6.24 13.70 -2.41
C HIS A 303 -5.31 12.77 -3.20
N VAL A 304 -5.65 12.49 -4.47
CA VAL A 304 -4.84 11.64 -5.35
C VAL A 304 -3.51 12.29 -5.71
N ASN A 305 -3.45 13.61 -5.90
CA ASN A 305 -2.18 14.31 -6.07
C ASN A 305 -1.28 14.14 -4.84
N SER A 306 -1.87 14.19 -3.62
CA SER A 306 -1.16 13.91 -2.37
C SER A 306 -0.66 12.46 -2.32
N THR A 307 -1.52 11.48 -2.61
CA THR A 307 -1.16 10.05 -2.53
C THR A 307 -0.09 9.68 -3.54
N TRP A 308 -0.23 10.10 -4.79
CA TRP A 308 0.73 9.82 -5.84
C TRP A 308 1.97 10.71 -5.79
N ARG A 309 2.00 11.69 -4.87
CA ARG A 309 3.08 12.65 -4.67
C ARG A 309 3.52 13.31 -5.97
N PHE A 310 2.56 13.65 -6.83
CA PHE A 310 2.89 14.19 -8.14
C PHE A 310 3.37 15.64 -8.03
N ARG A 311 2.47 16.57 -7.71
CA ARG A 311 2.76 17.99 -7.51
C ARG A 311 2.66 18.33 -6.01
N VAL A 312 3.68 17.93 -5.26
CA VAL A 312 3.81 18.19 -3.82
C VAL A 312 5.17 18.84 -3.53
N PRO A 313 5.32 19.61 -2.44
CA PRO A 313 6.62 20.16 -2.03
C PRO A 313 7.61 19.05 -1.65
N ALA A 314 8.89 19.45 -1.55
CA ALA A 314 9.94 18.57 -1.04
C ALA A 314 9.65 18.14 0.40
N ARG A 315 10.19 16.98 0.79
CA ARG A 315 9.97 16.35 2.10
C ARG A 315 8.50 16.21 2.45
N TRP A 316 7.73 15.69 1.48
CA TRP A 316 6.31 15.42 1.67
C TRP A 316 6.07 14.54 2.89
N ILE A 317 4.97 14.81 3.58
CA ILE A 317 4.57 14.15 4.82
C ILE A 317 4.56 12.63 4.65
N ASN A 318 5.11 11.92 5.64
CA ASN A 318 5.23 10.46 5.67
C ASN A 318 5.78 9.86 4.37
N ALA A 319 6.69 10.58 3.68
CA ALA A 319 7.46 10.01 2.59
C ALA A 319 8.64 9.16 3.11
N ALA A 320 9.29 9.63 4.17
CA ALA A 320 10.41 8.94 4.81
C ALA A 320 9.91 7.73 5.60
N PRO A 321 10.63 6.60 5.57
CA PRO A 321 10.37 5.52 6.51
C PRO A 321 10.61 5.99 7.95
N PRO A 322 9.99 5.33 8.94
CA PRO A 322 10.02 5.80 10.33
C PRO A 322 11.44 5.81 10.89
N GLN A 323 11.83 6.93 11.49
CA GLN A 323 13.13 7.09 12.16
C GLN A 323 13.09 6.70 13.65
N GLY A 324 12.00 6.12 14.10
CA GLY A 324 11.81 5.65 15.47
C GLY A 324 10.47 4.93 15.60
N SER A 325 10.40 4.05 16.59
CA SER A 325 9.15 3.46 17.06
C SER A 325 8.30 4.52 17.78
N GLU A 326 6.99 4.38 17.65
CA GLU A 326 6.02 5.18 18.40
C GLU A 326 6.20 5.00 19.91
N PRO A 327 6.18 6.08 20.72
CA PRO A 327 6.08 5.96 22.17
C PRO A 327 4.86 5.13 22.56
N ASN A 328 5.03 4.17 23.47
CA ASN A 328 3.96 3.24 23.82
C ASN A 328 4.11 2.67 25.23
N ASP A 329 2.97 2.37 25.85
CA ASP A 329 2.89 1.71 27.17
C ASP A 329 2.98 0.18 27.07
N CYS A 330 3.10 -0.37 25.85
CA CYS A 330 3.19 -1.79 25.58
C CYS A 330 4.63 -2.33 25.64
N HIS A 331 5.59 -1.50 26.05
CA HIS A 331 7.02 -1.82 26.10
C HIS A 331 7.61 -2.37 24.79
N LEU A 332 7.02 -1.99 23.64
CA LEU A 332 7.57 -2.32 22.33
C LEU A 332 8.82 -1.47 22.11
N GLY A 333 9.95 -2.17 21.94
CA GLY A 333 11.28 -1.55 21.88
C GLY A 333 11.59 -0.77 20.59
N GLN A 334 12.81 -0.26 20.56
CA GLN A 334 13.40 0.48 19.44
C GLN A 334 14.49 -0.36 18.77
N PRO A 335 14.59 -0.37 17.42
CA PRO A 335 15.73 -0.95 16.74
C PRO A 335 17.06 -0.24 17.07
N GLY A 336 18.18 -0.93 16.87
CA GLY A 336 19.51 -0.42 17.18
C GLY A 336 20.00 0.71 16.26
N ARG A 337 21.18 1.27 16.57
CA ARG A 337 21.78 2.41 15.85
C ARG A 337 22.00 2.15 14.35
N THR A 338 22.31 0.91 13.96
CA THR A 338 22.50 0.52 12.56
C THR A 338 21.20 0.61 11.76
N ALA A 339 20.08 0.13 12.33
CA ALA A 339 18.76 0.28 11.72
C ALA A 339 18.36 1.76 11.59
N LEU A 340 18.64 2.57 12.62
CA LEU A 340 18.37 4.00 12.57
C LEU A 340 19.20 4.71 11.49
N ALA A 341 20.48 4.35 11.34
CA ALA A 341 21.33 4.89 10.28
C ALA A 341 20.76 4.55 8.88
N TRP A 342 20.25 3.32 8.70
CA TRP A 342 19.55 2.94 7.48
C TRP A 342 18.30 3.79 7.24
N GLN A 343 17.45 3.99 8.25
CA GLN A 343 16.23 4.79 8.10
C GLN A 343 16.53 6.26 7.77
N LYS A 344 17.59 6.84 8.34
CA LYS A 344 18.04 8.20 8.01
C LYS A 344 18.51 8.29 6.56
N MET A 345 19.40 7.40 6.14
CA MET A 345 19.86 7.31 4.74
C MET A 345 18.69 7.10 3.78
N ALA A 346 17.73 6.25 4.15
CA ALA A 346 16.51 6.03 3.38
C ALA A 346 15.62 7.29 3.32
N GLY A 347 15.57 8.06 4.40
CA GLY A 347 14.90 9.36 4.47
C GLY A 347 15.50 10.41 3.55
N ASP A 348 16.80 10.35 3.26
CA ASP A 348 17.45 11.29 2.32
C ASP A 348 16.99 11.07 0.86
N TRP A 349 16.36 9.93 0.57
CA TRP A 349 15.88 9.57 -0.77
C TRP A 349 14.43 9.99 -1.03
N VAL A 350 13.73 10.59 -0.07
CA VAL A 350 12.28 10.85 -0.21
C VAL A 350 11.91 11.76 -1.37
N ASP A 351 12.82 12.64 -1.75
CA ASP A 351 12.60 13.61 -2.82
C ASP A 351 13.09 13.11 -4.19
N VAL A 352 13.81 11.99 -4.25
CA VAL A 352 14.23 11.44 -5.54
C VAL A 352 13.09 10.71 -6.25
N PRO A 353 13.02 10.72 -7.60
CA PRO A 353 11.88 10.17 -8.34
C PRO A 353 11.54 8.70 -8.09
N ILE A 354 12.49 7.90 -7.59
CA ILE A 354 12.27 6.51 -7.20
C ILE A 354 11.25 6.37 -6.04
N MET A 355 11.01 7.46 -5.31
CA MET A 355 10.06 7.56 -4.20
C MET A 355 8.75 8.26 -4.58
N TRP A 356 8.51 8.52 -5.87
CA TRP A 356 7.28 9.17 -6.32
C TRP A 356 6.35 8.10 -6.90
N PRO A 357 5.24 7.74 -6.22
CA PRO A 357 4.34 6.70 -6.73
C PRO A 357 3.83 6.97 -8.15
N VAL A 358 3.64 8.25 -8.54
CA VAL A 358 3.27 8.63 -9.91
C VAL A 358 4.27 8.14 -10.97
N VAL A 359 5.57 8.07 -10.67
CA VAL A 359 6.59 7.56 -11.61
C VAL A 359 6.34 6.07 -11.88
N TRP A 360 6.09 5.32 -10.81
CA TRP A 360 5.81 3.89 -10.89
C TRP A 360 4.46 3.59 -11.53
N LEU A 361 3.46 4.45 -11.33
CA LEU A 361 2.17 4.38 -12.01
C LEU A 361 2.33 4.49 -13.53
N VAL A 362 3.08 5.49 -14.02
CA VAL A 362 3.35 5.67 -15.45
C VAL A 362 4.11 4.47 -16.03
N LEU A 363 5.14 4.00 -15.32
CA LEU A 363 5.93 2.84 -15.73
C LEU A 363 5.10 1.55 -15.76
N ALA A 364 4.20 1.36 -14.80
CA ALA A 364 3.30 0.22 -14.76
C ALA A 364 2.27 0.27 -15.90
N ALA A 365 1.73 1.45 -16.21
CA ALA A 365 0.81 1.64 -17.34
C ALA A 365 1.50 1.32 -18.68
N GLY A 366 2.69 1.87 -18.91
CA GLY A 366 3.49 1.57 -20.10
C GLY A 366 3.89 0.09 -20.18
N GLY A 367 4.29 -0.49 -19.05
CA GLY A 367 4.63 -1.91 -18.93
C GLY A 367 3.45 -2.83 -19.24
N LEU A 368 2.26 -2.53 -18.69
CA LEU A 368 1.03 -3.27 -18.98
C LEU A 368 0.64 -3.15 -20.45
N ALA A 369 0.72 -1.94 -21.02
CA ALA A 369 0.40 -1.70 -22.43
C ALA A 369 1.34 -2.47 -23.38
N VAL A 370 2.64 -2.50 -23.10
CA VAL A 370 3.61 -3.28 -23.89
C VAL A 370 3.37 -4.78 -23.75
N THR A 371 3.13 -5.27 -22.53
CA THR A 371 2.89 -6.69 -22.27
C THR A 371 1.49 -7.15 -22.64
N ARG A 372 0.56 -6.21 -22.88
CA ARG A 372 -0.87 -6.46 -23.09
C ARG A 372 -1.52 -7.28 -21.95
N GLY A 373 -0.97 -7.16 -20.75
CA GLY A 373 -1.39 -7.97 -19.60
C GLY A 373 -0.96 -9.43 -19.68
N ASP A 374 -0.13 -9.81 -20.64
CA ASP A 374 0.27 -11.20 -20.83
C ASP A 374 1.50 -11.57 -19.99
N GLY A 375 1.52 -12.84 -19.61
CA GLY A 375 2.58 -13.42 -18.82
C GLY A 375 2.70 -12.86 -17.40
N PHE A 376 3.76 -13.29 -16.72
CA PHE A 376 3.98 -12.99 -15.31
C PHE A 376 4.18 -11.49 -15.04
N ALA A 377 4.90 -10.79 -15.92
CA ALA A 377 5.14 -9.36 -15.78
C ALA A 377 3.87 -8.52 -16.01
N GLY A 378 3.03 -8.88 -16.98
CA GLY A 378 1.73 -8.23 -17.19
C GLY A 378 0.85 -8.30 -15.95
N ALA A 379 0.84 -9.45 -15.27
CA ALA A 379 0.13 -9.61 -14.00
C ALA A 379 0.64 -8.70 -12.88
N LEU A 380 1.97 -8.48 -12.78
CA LEU A 380 2.55 -7.55 -11.82
C LEU A 380 2.18 -6.10 -12.10
N PHE A 381 2.23 -5.67 -13.37
CA PHE A 381 1.80 -4.32 -13.75
C PHE A 381 0.30 -4.10 -13.50
N GLY A 382 -0.54 -5.07 -13.83
CA GLY A 382 -1.97 -5.01 -13.54
C GLY A 382 -2.27 -4.99 -12.04
N SER A 383 -1.50 -5.71 -11.23
CA SER A 383 -1.57 -5.66 -9.77
C SER A 383 -1.24 -4.27 -9.22
N ALA A 384 -0.15 -3.67 -9.69
CA ALA A 384 0.26 -2.32 -9.29
C ALA A 384 -0.82 -1.28 -9.66
N LEU A 385 -1.28 -1.29 -10.90
CA LEU A 385 -2.30 -0.36 -11.38
C LEU A 385 -3.65 -0.54 -10.68
N GLY A 386 -4.05 -1.79 -10.40
CA GLY A 386 -5.28 -2.08 -9.68
C GLY A 386 -5.29 -1.48 -8.27
N LEU A 387 -4.19 -1.64 -7.52
CA LEU A 387 -4.09 -1.04 -6.19
C LEU A 387 -4.09 0.49 -6.26
N GLU A 388 -3.30 1.07 -7.16
CA GLU A 388 -3.24 2.53 -7.31
C GLU A 388 -4.57 3.14 -7.73
N ALA A 389 -5.31 2.47 -8.61
CA ALA A 389 -6.65 2.89 -9.03
C ALA A 389 -7.63 2.90 -7.85
N SER A 390 -7.45 2.04 -6.83
CA SER A 390 -8.32 2.05 -5.65
C SER A 390 -8.27 3.38 -4.90
N PHE A 391 -7.12 4.06 -4.87
CA PHE A 391 -6.97 5.34 -4.17
C PHE A 391 -7.68 6.50 -4.87
N LEU A 392 -8.13 6.35 -6.12
CA LEU A 392 -9.00 7.32 -6.79
C LEU A 392 -10.35 7.46 -6.07
N VAL A 393 -10.83 6.38 -5.44
CA VAL A 393 -12.18 6.32 -4.86
C VAL A 393 -12.16 6.00 -3.37
N ILE A 394 -11.29 5.10 -2.92
CA ILE A 394 -11.27 4.54 -1.57
C ILE A 394 -9.92 4.87 -0.91
N SER A 395 -9.87 6.05 -0.28
CA SER A 395 -8.73 6.50 0.51
C SER A 395 -9.06 7.77 1.27
N VAL A 396 -8.58 7.83 2.52
CA VAL A 396 -8.74 8.95 3.45
C VAL A 396 -7.41 9.41 4.07
N ALA A 397 -6.28 8.87 3.59
CA ALA A 397 -4.92 9.23 3.98
C ALA A 397 -3.97 8.98 2.79
N SER A 398 -2.79 9.61 2.77
CA SER A 398 -1.86 9.58 1.62
C SER A 398 -0.43 9.18 1.98
N ASP A 399 -0.30 8.27 2.94
CA ASP A 399 0.98 7.74 3.42
C ASP A 399 1.74 6.95 2.33
N PHE A 400 3.08 7.01 2.33
CA PHE A 400 3.91 6.33 1.32
C PHE A 400 3.79 4.82 1.42
N ARG A 401 3.62 4.29 2.63
CA ARG A 401 3.52 2.85 2.87
C ARG A 401 2.46 2.15 2.01
N TYR A 402 1.42 2.86 1.59
CA TYR A 402 0.34 2.34 0.74
C TYR A 402 0.81 1.95 -0.68
N HIS A 403 1.93 2.52 -1.12
CA HIS A 403 2.46 2.40 -2.47
C HIS A 403 3.63 1.42 -2.58
N LEU A 404 4.08 0.82 -1.47
CA LEU A 404 5.25 -0.07 -1.46
C LEU A 404 5.07 -1.27 -2.40
N TRP A 405 3.92 -1.95 -2.33
CA TRP A 405 3.64 -3.08 -3.22
C TRP A 405 3.62 -2.68 -4.71
N PRO A 406 2.85 -1.67 -5.17
CA PRO A 406 2.85 -1.22 -6.56
C PRO A 406 4.24 -0.91 -7.11
N ILE A 407 5.05 -0.22 -6.32
CA ILE A 407 6.43 0.14 -6.67
C ILE A 407 7.26 -1.13 -6.90
N VAL A 408 7.26 -2.05 -5.93
CA VAL A 408 8.03 -3.30 -6.00
C VAL A 408 7.53 -4.20 -7.13
N ALA A 409 6.22 -4.36 -7.28
CA ALA A 409 5.62 -5.15 -8.36
C ALA A 409 5.99 -4.59 -9.74
N CYS A 410 5.93 -3.27 -9.92
CA CYS A 410 6.34 -2.62 -11.16
C CYS A 410 7.84 -2.80 -11.42
N ALA A 411 8.71 -2.60 -10.42
CA ALA A 411 10.15 -2.82 -10.55
C ALA A 411 10.47 -4.26 -10.99
N LEU A 412 9.83 -5.25 -10.37
CA LEU A 412 9.97 -6.66 -10.74
C LEU A 412 9.45 -6.93 -12.16
N GLY A 413 8.30 -6.36 -12.53
CA GLY A 413 7.74 -6.45 -13.88
C GLY A 413 8.68 -5.90 -14.95
N LEU A 414 9.27 -4.72 -14.69
CA LEU A 414 10.26 -4.08 -15.55
C LEU A 414 11.50 -4.96 -15.75
N ILE A 415 12.05 -5.51 -14.66
CA ILE A 415 13.20 -6.41 -14.71
C ILE A 415 12.85 -7.66 -15.52
N ILE A 416 11.69 -8.28 -15.27
CA ILE A 416 11.25 -9.53 -15.91
C ILE A 416 10.98 -9.33 -17.41
N ALA A 417 10.08 -8.43 -17.80
CA ALA A 417 9.66 -8.28 -19.20
C ALA A 417 10.61 -7.44 -20.07
N LYS A 418 11.39 -6.52 -19.50
CA LYS A 418 12.14 -5.50 -20.27
C LYS A 418 11.25 -4.79 -21.31
N PRO A 419 10.11 -4.20 -20.91
CA PRO A 419 9.12 -3.66 -21.84
C PRO A 419 9.66 -2.54 -22.74
N TRP A 420 10.77 -1.90 -22.38
CA TRP A 420 11.50 -0.95 -23.24
C TRP A 420 12.01 -1.54 -24.56
N ARG A 421 11.95 -2.87 -24.75
CA ARG A 421 12.24 -3.54 -26.04
C ARG A 421 10.99 -3.89 -26.84
N GLY A 422 9.80 -3.56 -26.35
CA GLY A 422 8.53 -3.82 -27.01
C GLY A 422 8.17 -2.75 -28.04
N ASP A 423 6.87 -2.47 -28.19
CA ASP A 423 6.36 -1.49 -29.14
C ASP A 423 6.98 -0.10 -28.90
N ARG A 424 7.77 0.38 -29.88
CA ARG A 424 8.47 1.66 -29.81
C ARG A 424 7.54 2.83 -29.54
N ARG A 425 6.31 2.84 -30.08
CA ARG A 425 5.37 3.94 -29.89
C ARG A 425 4.93 4.03 -28.43
N ILE A 426 4.61 2.90 -27.81
CA ILE A 426 4.22 2.83 -26.39
C ILE A 426 5.40 3.24 -25.50
N VAL A 427 6.61 2.75 -25.80
CA VAL A 427 7.82 3.11 -25.06
C VAL A 427 8.10 4.61 -25.14
N TRP A 428 8.01 5.21 -26.33
CA TRP A 428 8.16 6.66 -26.52
C TRP A 428 7.09 7.47 -25.78
N ALA A 429 5.82 7.08 -25.91
CA ALA A 429 4.73 7.75 -25.19
C ALA A 429 4.93 7.68 -23.67
N THR A 430 5.32 6.50 -23.15
CA THR A 430 5.63 6.31 -21.73
C THR A 430 6.79 7.21 -21.30
N GLY A 431 7.86 7.28 -22.11
CA GLY A 431 9.01 8.14 -21.84
C GLY A 431 8.67 9.62 -21.85
N ALA A 432 7.83 10.06 -22.79
CA ALA A 432 7.36 11.45 -22.86
C ALA A 432 6.51 11.83 -21.63
N VAL A 433 5.53 10.98 -21.26
CA VAL A 433 4.71 11.20 -20.06
C VAL A 433 5.58 11.21 -18.80
N LEU A 434 6.54 10.29 -18.70
CA LEU A 434 7.47 10.24 -17.58
C LEU A 434 8.32 11.52 -17.49
N ALA A 435 8.83 12.03 -18.62
CA ALA A 435 9.57 13.29 -18.64
C ALA A 435 8.73 14.47 -18.12
N VAL A 436 7.46 14.57 -18.56
CA VAL A 436 6.53 15.59 -18.04
C VAL A 436 6.33 15.43 -16.53
N VAL A 437 6.12 14.20 -16.05
CA VAL A 437 5.94 13.93 -14.62
C VAL A 437 7.16 14.33 -13.81
N LEU A 438 8.36 14.00 -14.29
CA LEU A 438 9.63 14.34 -13.62
C LEU A 438 9.86 15.85 -13.58
N ILE A 439 9.61 16.55 -14.69
CA ILE A 439 9.77 18.01 -14.78
C ILE A 439 8.78 18.71 -13.84
N LEU A 440 7.49 18.40 -13.94
CA LEU A 440 6.46 19.07 -13.14
C LEU A 440 6.58 18.73 -11.66
N GLY A 441 6.90 17.47 -11.32
CA GLY A 441 7.13 17.06 -9.94
C GLY A 441 8.41 17.64 -9.33
N GLY A 442 9.46 17.83 -10.15
CA GLY A 442 10.69 18.49 -9.75
C GLY A 442 10.49 19.99 -9.51
N ILE A 443 9.79 20.68 -10.42
CA ILE A 443 9.42 22.10 -10.25
C ILE A 443 8.59 22.27 -8.97
N ALA A 444 7.59 21.42 -8.74
CA ALA A 444 6.75 21.49 -7.54
C ALA A 444 7.59 21.38 -6.25
N ARG A 445 8.53 20.44 -6.19
CA ARG A 445 9.42 20.26 -5.02
C ARG A 445 10.38 21.43 -4.82
N ALA A 446 10.81 22.08 -5.89
CA ALA A 446 11.71 23.22 -5.84
C ALA A 446 11.01 24.55 -5.50
N THR A 447 9.71 24.66 -5.75
CA THR A 447 8.99 25.96 -5.69
C THR A 447 7.88 26.02 -4.63
N LEU A 448 7.29 24.89 -4.24
CA LEU A 448 6.25 24.86 -3.22
C LEU A 448 6.86 24.93 -1.81
N PRO A 449 6.18 25.61 -0.86
CA PRO A 449 6.67 25.72 0.51
C PRO A 449 6.69 24.35 1.20
N PRO A 450 7.62 24.11 2.15
CA PRO A 450 7.71 22.85 2.86
C PRO A 450 6.41 22.56 3.61
N PRO A 451 5.96 21.30 3.65
CA PRO A 451 4.74 20.94 4.36
C PRO A 451 4.99 20.88 5.87
N PRO A 452 3.93 20.90 6.69
CA PRO A 452 4.03 20.62 8.13
C PRO A 452 4.79 19.33 8.41
N GLN A 453 5.67 19.34 9.41
CA GLN A 453 6.54 18.20 9.74
C GLN A 453 6.15 17.47 11.04
N SER A 454 5.10 17.93 11.74
CA SER A 454 4.59 17.30 12.97
C SER A 454 3.10 17.05 12.86
N TYR A 455 2.59 16.02 13.54
CA TYR A 455 1.17 15.68 13.55
C TYR A 455 0.29 16.84 14.02
N ALA A 456 0.67 17.51 15.11
CA ALA A 456 -0.03 18.70 15.59
C ALA A 456 -0.10 19.81 14.53
N ALA A 457 0.97 20.03 13.75
CA ALA A 457 0.97 21.02 12.68
C ALA A 457 0.18 20.56 11.44
N MET A 458 0.05 19.25 11.20
CA MET A 458 -0.80 18.71 10.13
C MET A 458 -2.29 18.88 10.41
N LEU A 459 -2.66 18.87 11.70
CA LEU A 459 -4.02 19.14 12.11
C LEU A 459 -4.43 20.59 11.81
N ILE A 460 -3.48 21.54 11.96
CA ILE A 460 -3.65 23.00 11.75
C ILE A 460 -3.79 23.33 10.27
#